data_AF-A0A952FX63-F1
#
_entry.id   AF-A0A952FX63-F1
#
_cell.length_a   1.000
_cell.length_b   1.000
_cell.length_c   1.000
_cell.angle_alpha   90.00
_cell.angle_beta   90.00
_cell.angle_gamma   90.00
#
_symmetry.space_group_name_H-M   'P 1'
#
loop_
_entity.id
_entity.type
_entity.pdbx_description
1 polymer ?
#
loop_
_entity_poly.entity_id
_entity_poly.type
_entity_poly.pdbx_seq_one_letter_code
_entity_poly.pdbx_strand_id
1 'polypeptide(L)'
;MHTRRELLVGTSALLAAPAVPILAAPLAPGEFVGREGMRLVSGGRPYRYAGTNMWYAAYLGASAPYGNRDRLRRELDRVAELGIQSVRILGSSENSPLKNSVTPTFRDQSRNYSRTLLEGLDFALAEMGKRNIKAVIYLANFWEWSGGFMTYLYWTNGGHYINM
;
A
#
# COMPACT_ATOMS: atom_id res chain seq x y z
N MET A 1 -15.45 -46.12 46.32
CA MET A 1 -16.05 -44.84 46.74
C MET A 1 -14.92 -43.82 46.78
N HIS A 2 -14.85 -42.90 45.81
CA HIS A 2 -13.88 -41.80 45.86
C HIS A 2 -14.66 -40.49 45.94
N THR A 3 -14.47 -39.79 47.06
CA THR A 3 -15.24 -38.64 47.50
C THR A 3 -14.69 -37.35 46.89
N ARG A 4 -15.61 -36.46 46.50
CA ARG A 4 -15.33 -35.12 45.99
C ARG A 4 -14.84 -34.19 47.12
N ARG A 5 -13.53 -34.05 47.34
CA ARG A 5 -12.87 -32.88 47.99
C ARG A 5 -11.40 -33.20 48.28
N GLU A 6 -10.52 -32.61 47.47
CA GLU A 6 -9.07 -32.34 47.67
C GLU A 6 -8.54 -31.92 46.28
N LEU A 7 -8.94 -30.78 45.73
CA LEU A 7 -8.43 -29.42 45.96
C LEU A 7 -6.91 -29.26 45.74
N LEU A 8 -6.58 -28.83 44.50
CA LEU A 8 -5.50 -27.95 44.07
C LEU A 8 -4.12 -28.06 44.74
N VAL A 9 -3.14 -28.59 43.99
CA VAL A 9 -1.79 -27.99 43.93
C VAL A 9 -1.25 -28.10 42.49
N GLY A 10 -1.04 -26.93 41.86
CA GLY A 10 0.11 -26.69 40.99
C GLY A 10 0.02 -27.13 39.52
N THR A 11 -0.65 -26.35 38.68
CA THR A 11 -0.27 -26.26 37.25
C THR A 11 -0.32 -24.81 36.79
N SER A 12 0.82 -24.13 36.92
CA SER A 12 1.11 -22.88 36.22
C SER A 12 2.45 -23.02 35.52
N ALA A 13 2.44 -23.72 34.39
CA ALA A 13 3.50 -23.60 33.40
C ALA A 13 2.91 -22.83 32.23
N LEU A 14 3.03 -21.49 32.28
CA LEU A 14 2.87 -20.66 31.10
C LEU A 14 3.92 -21.10 30.08
N LEU A 15 3.50 -21.78 29.02
CA LEU A 15 4.30 -21.92 27.82
C LEU A 15 4.33 -20.55 27.14
N ALA A 16 5.37 -19.76 27.44
CA ALA A 16 5.77 -18.64 26.61
C ALA A 16 6.30 -19.19 25.28
N ALA A 17 5.39 -19.45 24.33
CA ALA A 17 5.78 -19.72 22.96
C ALA A 17 6.29 -18.39 22.36
N PRO A 18 7.51 -18.33 21.83
CA PRO A 18 7.95 -17.16 21.09
C PRO A 18 7.06 -17.02 19.87
N ALA A 19 6.50 -15.83 19.66
CA ALA A 19 5.78 -15.50 18.44
C ALA A 19 6.76 -15.60 17.27
N VAL A 20 6.77 -16.74 16.58
CA VAL A 20 7.51 -16.90 15.34
C VAL A 20 6.88 -15.93 14.35
N PRO A 21 7.63 -14.98 13.77
CA PRO A 21 7.09 -14.14 12.72
C PRO A 21 6.65 -15.05 11.59
N ILE A 22 5.37 -14.99 11.23
CA ILE A 22 4.86 -15.67 10.04
C ILE A 22 5.60 -15.04 8.86
N LEU A 23 6.67 -15.68 8.40
CA LEU A 23 7.23 -15.34 7.10
C LEU A 23 6.13 -15.57 6.06
N ALA A 24 5.87 -14.55 5.26
CA ALA A 24 5.00 -14.70 4.10
C ALA A 24 5.50 -15.89 3.27
N ALA A 25 4.62 -16.85 3.01
CA ALA A 25 4.95 -18.00 2.18
C ALA A 25 5.50 -17.51 0.82
N PRO A 26 6.52 -18.18 0.24
CA PRO A 26 7.00 -17.83 -1.08
C PRO A 26 5.83 -17.93 -2.07
N LEU A 27 5.69 -16.89 -2.89
CA LEU A 27 4.62 -16.82 -3.88
C LEU A 27 4.74 -18.03 -4.82
N ALA A 28 3.62 -18.70 -5.06
CA ALA A 28 3.58 -19.85 -5.97
C ALA A 28 4.00 -19.42 -7.39
N PRO A 29 4.68 -20.28 -8.16
CA PRO A 29 5.02 -20.00 -9.55
C PRO A 29 3.78 -19.53 -10.33
N GLY A 30 3.84 -18.33 -10.90
CA GLY A 30 2.73 -17.72 -11.66
C GLY A 30 1.87 -16.70 -10.90
N GLU A 31 2.16 -16.39 -9.63
CA GLU A 31 1.38 -15.38 -8.89
C GLU A 31 1.67 -13.93 -9.29
N PHE A 32 2.85 -13.66 -9.85
CA PHE A 32 3.13 -12.39 -10.52
C PHE A 32 2.45 -12.32 -11.89
N VAL A 33 2.03 -11.12 -12.28
CA VAL A 33 1.59 -10.86 -13.64
C VAL A 33 2.82 -10.94 -14.56
N GLY A 34 2.84 -11.94 -15.43
CA GLY A 34 3.85 -12.13 -16.46
C GLY A 34 3.34 -11.70 -17.85
N ARG A 35 4.13 -12.03 -18.87
CA ARG A 35 3.75 -11.85 -20.29
C ARG A 35 4.01 -13.10 -21.11
N GLU A 36 3.16 -13.34 -22.09
CA GLU A 36 3.33 -14.30 -23.17
C GLU A 36 3.06 -13.60 -24.50
N GLY A 37 4.13 -13.33 -25.27
CA GLY A 37 4.04 -12.47 -26.45
C GLY A 37 3.46 -11.10 -26.11
N MET A 38 2.29 -10.79 -26.67
CA MET A 38 1.53 -9.54 -26.47
C MET A 38 0.48 -9.61 -25.35
N ARG A 39 0.35 -10.75 -24.65
CA ARG A 39 -0.68 -10.97 -23.63
C ARG A 39 -0.06 -10.91 -22.25
N LEU A 40 -0.80 -10.36 -21.28
CA LEU A 40 -0.48 -10.55 -19.86
C LEU A 40 -1.03 -11.90 -19.40
N VAL A 41 -0.33 -12.54 -18.47
CA VAL A 41 -0.72 -13.82 -17.89
C VAL A 41 -0.57 -13.80 -16.37
N SER A 42 -1.45 -14.48 -15.65
CA SER A 42 -1.37 -14.64 -14.19
C SER A 42 -1.98 -15.99 -13.81
N GLY A 43 -1.27 -16.78 -13.01
CA GLY A 43 -1.63 -18.13 -12.63
C GLY A 43 -1.85 -19.06 -13.83
N GLY A 44 -1.02 -18.92 -14.88
CA GLY A 44 -1.13 -19.69 -16.12
C GLY A 44 -2.36 -19.37 -16.99
N ARG A 45 -3.12 -18.31 -16.65
CA ARG A 45 -4.31 -17.89 -17.41
C ARG A 45 -4.13 -16.49 -18.01
N PRO A 46 -4.78 -16.20 -19.15
CA PRO A 46 -4.79 -14.84 -19.70
C PRO A 46 -5.30 -13.82 -18.67
N TYR A 47 -4.50 -12.80 -18.42
CA TYR A 47 -4.86 -11.68 -17.56
C TYR A 47 -5.25 -10.48 -18.41
N ARG A 48 -6.50 -10.02 -18.30
CA ARG A 48 -6.98 -8.83 -19.00
C ARG A 48 -7.06 -7.67 -18.02
N TYR A 49 -6.45 -6.56 -18.40
CA TYR A 49 -6.45 -5.36 -17.58
C TYR A 49 -7.83 -4.69 -17.63
N ALA A 50 -8.57 -4.81 -16.53
CA ALA A 50 -9.76 -4.01 -16.23
C ALA A 50 -9.50 -3.32 -14.89
N GLY A 51 -9.22 -2.02 -14.94
CA GLY A 51 -8.65 -1.30 -13.81
C GLY A 51 -9.23 0.09 -13.59
N THR A 52 -8.92 0.66 -12.42
CA THR A 52 -9.25 2.04 -12.06
C THR A 52 -8.05 2.77 -11.46
N ASN A 53 -8.13 4.10 -11.33
CA ASN A 53 -7.12 4.90 -10.63
C ASN A 53 -7.64 5.25 -9.23
N MET A 54 -6.82 5.00 -8.21
CA MET A 54 -7.06 5.39 -6.82
C MET A 54 -5.75 5.91 -6.24
N TRP A 55 -5.27 7.04 -6.77
CA TRP A 55 -3.95 7.59 -6.43
C TRP A 55 -3.77 7.80 -4.91
N TYR A 56 -4.86 8.09 -4.20
CA TYR A 56 -4.89 8.40 -2.78
C TYR A 56 -4.91 7.18 -1.85
N ALA A 57 -4.79 5.95 -2.36
CA ALA A 57 -4.90 4.73 -1.54
C ALA A 57 -3.93 4.71 -0.35
N ALA A 58 -2.66 5.07 -0.56
CA ALA A 58 -1.67 5.15 0.51
C ALA A 58 -2.02 6.21 1.57
N TYR A 59 -2.63 7.32 1.16
CA TYR A 59 -3.08 8.37 2.08
C TYR A 59 -4.22 7.87 2.97
N LEU A 60 -5.22 7.18 2.40
CA LEU A 60 -6.27 6.57 3.21
C LEU A 60 -5.75 5.44 4.10
N GLY A 61 -4.72 4.72 3.65
CA GLY A 61 -4.07 3.66 4.42
C GLY A 61 -3.22 4.17 5.59
N ALA A 62 -2.85 5.45 5.60
CA ALA A 62 -1.99 6.04 6.62
C ALA A 62 -2.65 6.03 8.01
N SER A 63 -1.86 5.74 9.05
CA SER A 63 -2.31 5.87 10.45
C SER A 63 -2.09 7.30 10.94
N ALA A 64 -2.84 8.24 10.38
CA ALA A 64 -2.72 9.68 10.64
C ALA A 64 -4.10 10.37 10.53
N PRO A 65 -4.26 11.63 10.99
CA PRO A 65 -5.55 12.34 10.94
C PRO A 65 -6.17 12.47 9.54
N TYR A 66 -5.34 12.50 8.49
CA TYR A 66 -5.79 12.54 7.08
C TYR A 66 -6.06 11.14 6.50
N GLY A 67 -5.71 10.08 7.22
CA GLY A 67 -5.98 8.71 6.83
C GLY A 67 -7.40 8.27 7.17
N ASN A 68 -7.88 7.24 6.48
CA ASN A 68 -9.18 6.65 6.74
C ASN A 68 -9.20 5.20 6.23
N ARG A 69 -8.64 4.29 7.04
CA ARG A 69 -8.50 2.87 6.69
C ARG A 69 -9.85 2.19 6.46
N ASP A 70 -10.89 2.59 7.19
CA ASP A 70 -12.24 2.02 7.00
C ASP A 70 -12.85 2.44 5.68
N ARG A 71 -12.64 3.69 5.26
CA ARG A 71 -13.01 4.13 3.91
C ARG A 71 -12.25 3.35 2.86
N LEU A 72 -10.93 3.18 3.00
CA LEU A 72 -10.13 2.41 2.05
C LEU A 72 -10.64 0.98 1.90
N ARG A 73 -10.97 0.30 3.00
CA ARG A 73 -11.55 -1.06 2.97
C ARG A 73 -12.86 -1.08 2.17
N ARG A 74 -13.81 -0.19 2.49
CA ARG A 74 -15.09 -0.10 1.78
C ARG A 74 -14.93 0.21 0.29
N GLU A 75 -14.00 1.09 -0.07
CA GLU A 75 -13.74 1.40 -1.47
C GLU A 75 -13.11 0.21 -2.20
N LEU A 76 -12.18 -0.53 -1.58
CA LEU A 76 -11.60 -1.73 -2.17
C LEU A 76 -12.61 -2.89 -2.25
N ASP A 77 -13.51 -3.02 -1.27
CA ASP A 77 -14.65 -3.94 -1.35
C ASP A 77 -15.51 -3.61 -2.57
N ARG A 78 -15.82 -2.32 -2.77
CA ARG A 78 -16.58 -1.87 -3.93
C ARG A 78 -15.87 -2.13 -5.26
N VAL A 79 -14.56 -1.91 -5.32
CA VAL A 79 -13.73 -2.23 -6.50
C VAL A 79 -13.81 -3.72 -6.82
N ALA A 80 -13.69 -4.58 -5.80
CA ALA A 80 -13.78 -6.04 -5.97
C ALA A 80 -15.19 -6.48 -6.41
N GLU A 81 -16.26 -5.94 -5.81
CA GLU A 81 -17.66 -6.20 -6.19
C GLU A 81 -17.95 -5.85 -7.66
N LEU A 82 -17.32 -4.79 -8.17
CA LEU A 82 -17.43 -4.38 -9.57
C LEU A 82 -16.61 -5.25 -10.53
N GLY A 83 -15.88 -6.25 -10.02
CA GLY A 83 -15.02 -7.13 -10.82
C GLY A 83 -13.73 -6.47 -11.31
N ILE A 84 -13.34 -5.33 -10.74
CA ILE A 84 -12.11 -4.62 -11.10
C ILE A 84 -10.92 -5.35 -10.44
N GLN A 85 -9.92 -5.73 -11.25
CA GLN A 85 -8.82 -6.58 -10.81
C GLN A 85 -7.47 -5.83 -10.72
N SER A 86 -7.43 -4.57 -11.16
CA SER A 86 -6.22 -3.76 -11.08
C SER A 86 -6.52 -2.33 -10.65
N VAL A 87 -5.71 -1.80 -9.74
CA VAL A 87 -5.82 -0.41 -9.30
C VAL A 87 -4.46 0.27 -9.44
N ARG A 88 -4.44 1.42 -10.11
CA ARG A 88 -3.26 2.27 -10.22
C ARG A 88 -3.22 3.27 -9.08
N ILE A 89 -2.13 3.26 -8.30
CA ILE A 89 -1.97 4.03 -7.05
C ILE A 89 -0.64 4.81 -7.05
N LEU A 90 -0.59 5.92 -6.32
CA LEU A 90 0.61 6.74 -6.17
C LEU A 90 1.56 6.09 -5.16
N GLY A 91 2.84 5.94 -5.53
CA GLY A 91 3.90 5.47 -4.64
C GLY A 91 4.91 6.52 -4.19
N SER A 92 4.84 7.75 -4.73
CA SER A 92 5.68 8.88 -4.33
C SER A 92 5.00 10.21 -4.58
N SER A 93 5.16 11.16 -3.67
CA SER A 93 4.87 12.58 -3.87
C SER A 93 5.95 13.41 -3.19
N GLU A 94 6.19 14.59 -3.73
CA GLU A 94 7.29 15.46 -3.35
C GLU A 94 6.78 16.77 -2.76
N ASN A 95 7.32 17.16 -1.60
CA ASN A 95 6.99 18.43 -0.96
C ASN A 95 7.42 19.57 -1.89
N SER A 96 6.43 20.32 -2.38
CA SER A 96 6.60 21.23 -3.50
C SER A 96 6.19 22.64 -3.12
N PRO A 97 6.88 23.68 -3.63
CA PRO A 97 6.41 25.06 -3.51
C PRO A 97 5.19 25.37 -4.41
N LEU A 98 4.75 24.43 -5.26
CA LEU A 98 3.65 24.58 -6.20
C LEU A 98 2.29 24.60 -5.44
N LYS A 99 1.37 25.46 -5.87
CA LYS A 99 0.10 25.70 -5.15
C LYS A 99 -0.87 24.53 -5.18
N ASN A 100 -0.82 23.72 -6.24
CA ASN A 100 -1.79 22.66 -6.51
C ASN A 100 -1.26 21.26 -6.14
N SER A 101 -0.24 21.17 -5.28
CA SER A 101 0.36 19.91 -4.87
C SER A 101 -0.28 19.33 -3.60
N VAL A 102 -0.44 18.02 -3.57
CA VAL A 102 -0.93 17.28 -2.40
C VAL A 102 -0.04 17.51 -1.18
N THR A 103 -0.64 17.58 0.00
CA THR A 103 0.05 17.67 1.29
C THR A 103 -0.68 16.78 2.31
N PRO A 104 0.02 16.01 3.17
CA PRO A 104 1.48 15.85 3.23
C PRO A 104 2.04 15.06 2.04
N THR A 105 3.35 14.83 1.99
CA THR A 105 4.00 14.12 0.88
C THR A 105 4.89 12.97 1.35
N PHE A 106 5.21 12.05 0.42
CA PHE A 106 6.10 10.91 0.72
C PHE A 106 7.51 11.36 1.08
N ARG A 107 7.96 12.50 0.56
CA ARG A 107 9.30 13.02 0.83
C ARG A 107 9.39 14.53 0.58
N ASP A 108 10.48 15.09 1.04
CA ASP A 108 10.97 16.41 0.68
C ASP A 108 12.34 16.29 -0.04
N GLN A 109 13.08 17.40 -0.13
CA GLN A 109 14.41 17.47 -0.74
C GLN A 109 15.47 16.65 0.02
N SER A 110 15.19 16.27 1.28
CA SER A 110 16.08 15.40 2.04
C SER A 110 16.06 13.97 1.49
N ARG A 111 16.87 13.11 2.11
CA ARG A 111 16.90 11.66 1.80
C ARG A 111 15.82 10.88 2.58
N ASN A 112 15.04 11.54 3.42
CA ASN A 112 14.08 10.89 4.30
C ASN A 112 12.72 10.74 3.60
N TYR A 113 12.08 9.60 3.87
CA TYR A 113 10.71 9.34 3.46
C TYR A 113 9.76 9.41 4.67
N SER A 114 8.53 9.85 4.42
CA SER A 114 7.43 9.79 5.37
C SER A 114 7.09 8.34 5.67
N ARG A 115 7.56 7.85 6.82
CA ARG A 115 7.24 6.51 7.33
C ARG A 115 5.72 6.29 7.39
N THR A 116 4.97 7.30 7.79
CA THR A 116 3.50 7.23 7.88
C THR A 116 2.83 6.94 6.54
N LEU A 117 3.30 7.53 5.45
CA LEU A 117 2.76 7.26 4.12
C LEU A 117 3.27 5.95 3.53
N LEU A 118 4.51 5.55 3.84
CA LEU A 118 5.02 4.22 3.49
C LEU A 118 4.21 3.11 4.17
N GLU A 119 3.96 3.23 5.48
CA GLU A 119 3.08 2.31 6.21
C GLU A 119 1.62 2.36 5.70
N GLY A 120 1.20 3.51 5.18
CA GLY A 120 -0.09 3.65 4.50
C GLY A 120 -0.15 2.91 3.15
N LEU A 121 0.94 2.96 2.38
CA LEU A 121 1.09 2.17 1.15
C LEU A 121 1.12 0.67 1.45
N ASP A 122 1.85 0.24 2.49
CA ASP A 122 1.88 -1.15 2.95
C ASP A 122 0.48 -1.64 3.29
N PHE A 123 -0.27 -0.85 4.06
CA PHE A 123 -1.65 -1.17 4.43
C PHE A 123 -2.56 -1.28 3.20
N ALA A 124 -2.45 -0.35 2.25
CA ALA A 124 -3.23 -0.38 1.03
C ALA A 124 -2.94 -1.63 0.19
N LEU A 125 -1.67 -1.97 0.01
CA LEU A 125 -1.25 -3.17 -0.73
C LEU A 125 -1.72 -4.46 -0.05
N ALA A 126 -1.65 -4.52 1.29
CA ALA A 126 -2.16 -5.65 2.05
C ALA A 126 -3.68 -5.83 1.89
N GLU A 127 -4.46 -4.74 1.95
CA GLU A 127 -5.91 -4.79 1.75
C GLU A 127 -6.31 -5.13 0.30
N MET A 128 -5.54 -4.67 -0.69
CA MET A 128 -5.71 -5.08 -2.10
C MET A 128 -5.44 -6.58 -2.27
N GLY A 129 -4.37 -7.08 -1.65
CA GLY A 129 -4.00 -8.50 -1.67
C GLY A 129 -5.09 -9.42 -1.14
N LYS A 130 -5.75 -9.03 -0.04
CA LYS A 130 -6.90 -9.77 0.54
C LYS A 130 -8.08 -9.94 -0.43
N ARG A 131 -8.18 -9.08 -1.44
CA ARG A 131 -9.24 -9.06 -2.46
C ARG A 131 -8.76 -9.52 -3.83
N ASN A 132 -7.53 -10.04 -3.91
CA ASN A 132 -6.86 -10.40 -5.16
C ASN A 132 -6.80 -9.26 -6.21
N ILE A 133 -6.72 -8.01 -5.73
CA ILE A 133 -6.53 -6.83 -6.58
C ILE A 133 -5.03 -6.61 -6.79
N LYS A 134 -4.60 -6.40 -8.05
CA LYS A 134 -3.20 -6.09 -8.39
C LYS A 134 -2.96 -4.58 -8.42
N ALA A 135 -1.78 -4.14 -8.00
CA ALA A 135 -1.42 -2.72 -8.00
C ALA A 135 -0.52 -2.36 -9.19
N VAL A 136 -0.80 -1.22 -9.82
CA VAL A 136 0.19 -0.48 -10.62
C VAL A 136 0.65 0.72 -9.80
N ILE A 137 1.89 0.68 -9.31
CA ILE A 137 2.45 1.75 -8.48
C ILE A 137 3.32 2.63 -9.36
N TYR A 138 2.97 3.91 -9.48
CA TYR A 138 3.81 4.88 -10.18
C TYR A 138 4.60 5.72 -9.17
N LEU A 139 5.88 5.94 -9.49
CA LEU A 139 6.90 6.42 -8.56
C LEU A 139 7.29 7.88 -8.77
N ALA A 140 6.73 8.51 -9.79
CA ALA A 140 6.92 9.92 -10.09
C ALA A 140 5.75 10.40 -10.94
N ASN A 141 5.69 11.71 -11.14
CA ASN A 141 4.64 12.33 -11.91
C ASN A 141 5.23 13.46 -12.77
N PHE A 142 4.74 13.58 -13.99
CA PHE A 142 5.08 14.72 -14.83
C PHE A 142 4.40 16.00 -14.32
N TRP A 143 3.18 15.85 -13.81
CA TRP A 143 2.32 16.94 -13.37
C TRP A 143 2.57 17.35 -11.92
N GLU A 144 2.23 18.60 -11.62
CA GLU A 144 2.50 19.31 -10.37
C GLU A 144 1.70 18.79 -9.17
N TRP A 145 0.58 18.11 -9.38
CA TRP A 145 -0.35 17.82 -8.28
C TRP A 145 0.22 16.87 -7.21
N SER A 146 1.30 16.15 -7.52
CA SER A 146 2.07 15.36 -6.52
C SER A 146 3.47 15.91 -6.29
N GLY A 147 3.73 17.15 -6.69
CA GLY A 147 5.07 17.72 -6.82
C GLY A 147 5.71 17.29 -8.15
N GLY A 148 6.12 16.03 -8.25
CA GLY A 148 6.59 15.44 -9.51
C GLY A 148 7.88 16.05 -10.04
N PHE A 149 8.13 15.89 -11.34
CA PHE A 149 9.38 16.28 -11.99
C PHE A 149 9.70 17.78 -11.85
N MET A 150 8.69 18.66 -11.83
CA MET A 150 8.91 20.09 -11.57
C MET A 150 9.53 20.34 -10.19
N THR A 151 9.18 19.54 -9.20
CA THR A 151 9.72 19.65 -7.84
C THR A 151 11.16 19.15 -7.78
N TYR A 152 11.50 18.09 -8.51
CA TYR A 152 12.90 17.68 -8.67
C TYR A 152 13.74 18.75 -9.36
N LEU A 153 13.23 19.38 -10.43
CA LEU A 153 13.92 20.49 -11.10
C LEU A 153 14.15 21.65 -10.12
N TYR A 154 13.12 22.06 -9.38
CA TYR A 154 13.20 23.08 -8.32
C TYR A 154 14.30 22.78 -7.30
N TRP A 155 14.40 21.54 -6.83
CA TRP A 155 15.45 21.12 -5.87
C TRP A 155 16.87 21.18 -6.45
N THR A 156 17.03 21.05 -7.77
CA THR A 156 18.35 20.98 -8.42
C THR A 156 18.80 22.27 -9.09
N ASN A 157 17.90 23.22 -9.38
CA ASN A 157 18.23 24.40 -10.21
C ASN A 157 18.35 25.72 -9.42
N GLY A 158 18.52 25.66 -8.09
CA GLY A 158 18.59 26.85 -7.25
C GLY A 158 17.23 27.43 -6.85
N GLY A 159 16.15 26.66 -7.00
CA GLY A 159 14.82 27.05 -6.53
C GLY A 159 13.99 27.85 -7.54
N HIS A 160 14.36 27.85 -8.82
CA HIS A 160 13.62 28.52 -9.88
C HIS A 160 12.53 27.59 -10.45
N TYR A 161 11.28 28.03 -10.46
CA TYR A 161 10.18 27.26 -11.03
C TYR A 161 9.13 28.18 -11.67
N ILE A 162 8.38 27.63 -12.63
CA ILE A 162 7.19 28.27 -13.17
C ILE A 162 5.99 27.67 -12.42
N ASN A 163 5.20 28.53 -11.80
CA ASN A 163 3.94 28.14 -11.17
C ASN A 163 2.87 28.15 -12.27
N MET A 164 2.40 26.97 -12.67
CA MET A 164 1.35 26.79 -13.69
C MET A 164 -0.03 26.80 -13.04
#